data_AF-A0A3D5RZV8-F1
#
_entry.id   AF-A0A3D5RZV8-F1
#
_cell.length_a   1.000
_cell.length_b   1.000
_cell.length_c   1.000
_cell.angle_alpha   90.00
_cell.angle_beta   90.00
_cell.angle_gamma   90.00
#
_symmetry.space_group_name_H-M   'P 1'
#
loop_
_entity.id
_entity.type
_entity.pdbx_description
1 polymer ?
#
loop_
_entity_poly.entity_id
_entity_poly.type
_entity_poly.pdbx_seq_one_letter_code
_entity_poly.pdbx_strand_id
1 'polypeptide(L)'
;MSFINQFAGSGSNAMVQRVSELTKSDKGARAVLTLLADMTGDGVTGDNTLEGNEESLRAYDIVIQLDQLRFANRLAGRLADQKSVVTFREHSRDALAYAIADRIDQLAFLTLSGVAYTQKNNGALRPVYTSGQNLGDLAFNSDITAPTSNRHRRWDATNGLVAGDVTATVAADKLAYNTIVDLKAYAKDNYIRGIRSAGNEETFHLFVTPQVMADIKLDSDFLANVRNAGVRG
;
A
#
# COMPACT_ATOMS: atom_id res chain seq x y z
N MET A 1 -0.10 16.95 4.86
CA MET A 1 0.69 15.72 5.12
C MET A 1 0.10 14.61 4.27
N SER A 2 0.92 13.68 3.78
CA SER A 2 0.45 12.57 2.95
C SER A 2 -0.28 11.52 3.81
N PHE A 3 -1.26 10.83 3.23
CA PHE A 3 -2.08 9.83 3.89
C PHE A 3 -1.29 8.59 4.31
N ILE A 4 -0.38 8.11 3.44
CA ILE A 4 0.45 6.92 3.73
C ILE A 4 1.32 7.14 4.97
N ASN A 5 1.74 8.39 5.23
CA ASN A 5 2.59 8.73 6.36
C ASN A 5 1.92 8.51 7.72
N GLN A 6 0.59 8.40 7.79
CA GLN A 6 -0.11 8.04 9.03
C GLN A 6 0.08 6.56 9.40
N PHE A 7 0.39 5.72 8.41
CA PHE A 7 0.66 4.28 8.57
C PHE A 7 2.16 3.96 8.56
N ALA A 8 3.01 4.99 8.45
CA ALA A 8 4.45 4.87 8.45
C ALA A 8 5.00 4.88 9.88
N GLY A 9 5.80 3.88 10.24
CA GLY A 9 6.42 3.75 11.55
C GLY A 9 7.76 3.03 11.48
N SER A 10 8.52 3.01 12.57
CA SER A 10 9.84 2.35 12.65
C SER A 10 9.78 0.93 13.21
N GLY A 11 8.62 0.49 13.72
CA GLY A 11 8.46 -0.82 14.35
C GLY A 11 8.06 -1.92 13.37
N SER A 12 8.29 -3.18 13.76
CA SER A 12 7.86 -4.38 13.01
C SER A 12 6.34 -4.50 12.83
N ASN A 13 5.58 -3.76 13.64
CA ASN A 13 4.11 -3.70 13.58
C ASN A 13 3.60 -2.55 12.69
N ALA A 14 4.47 -1.74 12.08
CA ALA A 14 4.07 -0.68 11.17
C ALA A 14 3.79 -1.24 9.76
N MET A 15 2.71 -0.78 9.12
CA MET A 15 2.35 -1.19 7.76
C MET A 15 3.43 -0.80 6.75
N VAL A 16 3.96 0.42 6.90
CA VAL A 16 5.05 0.94 6.09
C VAL A 16 6.21 1.24 7.02
N GLN A 17 7.32 0.53 6.86
CA GLN A 17 8.51 0.76 7.67
C GLN A 17 9.27 1.97 7.13
N ARG A 18 9.36 3.02 7.94
CA ARG A 18 10.13 4.22 7.62
C ARG A 18 11.56 4.03 8.08
N VAL A 19 12.46 3.88 7.12
CA VAL A 19 13.91 3.89 7.37
C VAL A 19 14.42 5.33 7.28
N SER A 20 14.85 5.89 8.40
CA SER A 20 15.41 7.25 8.48
C SER A 20 16.93 7.30 8.33
N GLU A 21 17.61 6.16 8.47
CA GLU A 21 19.07 6.08 8.48
C GLU A 21 19.57 5.23 7.31
N LEU A 22 20.55 5.77 6.60
CA LEU A 22 21.21 5.05 5.50
C LEU A 22 22.47 4.40 6.07
N THR A 23 22.53 3.07 6.03
CA THR A 23 23.79 2.34 6.22
C THR A 23 24.77 2.77 5.12
N LYS A 24 25.83 3.47 5.51
CA LYS A 24 26.93 3.80 4.61
C LYS A 24 27.64 2.50 4.23
N SER A 25 27.55 2.10 2.96
CA SER A 25 28.48 1.12 2.39
C SER A 25 29.58 1.85 1.60
N ASP A 26 30.76 1.25 1.49
CA ASP A 26 31.93 1.84 0.82
C ASP A 26 31.72 2.19 -0.68
N LYS A 27 30.59 1.78 -1.28
CA LYS A 27 30.23 2.08 -2.68
C LYS A 27 28.92 2.84 -2.86
N GLY A 28 28.28 3.29 -1.78
CA GLY A 28 27.04 4.07 -1.83
C GLY A 28 26.17 3.92 -0.59
N ALA A 29 25.27 4.87 -0.39
CA ALA A 29 24.25 4.80 0.65
C ALA A 29 23.15 3.82 0.20
N ARG A 30 23.14 2.60 0.76
CA ARG A 30 22.09 1.60 0.54
C ARG A 30 21.51 1.24 1.90
N ALA A 31 20.21 1.39 2.06
CA ALA A 31 19.52 0.84 3.21
C ALA A 31 19.09 -0.59 2.85
N VAL A 32 19.46 -1.54 3.69
CA VAL A 32 19.06 -2.95 3.54
C VAL A 32 18.13 -3.26 4.71
N LEU A 33 16.96 -3.81 4.40
CA LEU A 33 16.04 -4.31 5.39
C LEU A 33 16.13 -5.84 5.40
N THR A 34 16.64 -6.41 6.49
CA THR A 34 16.69 -7.86 6.68
C THR A 34 15.38 -8.32 7.28
N LEU A 35 14.63 -9.12 6.52
CA LEU A 35 13.41 -9.78 6.96
C LEU A 35 13.76 -11.18 7.47
N LEU A 36 13.41 -11.43 8.73
CA LEU A 36 13.50 -12.75 9.34
C LEU A 36 12.18 -13.48 9.10
N ALA A 37 12.20 -14.60 8.36
CA ALA A 37 11.03 -15.42 8.16
C ALA A 37 10.68 -16.20 9.45
N ASP A 38 9.41 -16.56 9.59
CA ASP A 38 8.95 -17.43 10.68
C ASP A 38 9.47 -18.85 10.49
N MET A 39 9.62 -19.59 11.59
CA MET A 39 9.94 -21.01 11.58
C MET A 39 8.72 -21.80 11.10
N THR A 40 8.93 -22.81 10.26
CA THR A 40 7.86 -23.60 9.62
C THR A 40 7.87 -25.08 10.00
N GLY A 41 8.92 -25.54 10.68
CA GLY A 41 9.06 -26.93 11.10
C GLY A 41 8.27 -27.24 12.37
N ASP A 42 7.77 -28.47 12.45
CA ASP A 42 7.05 -29.00 13.62
C ASP A 42 7.96 -29.30 14.83
N GLY A 43 9.26 -29.03 14.70
CA GLY A 43 10.28 -29.33 15.70
C GLY A 43 10.66 -30.82 15.76
N VAL A 44 11.56 -31.16 16.68
CA VAL A 44 11.98 -32.53 16.94
C VAL A 44 11.18 -33.08 18.13
N THR A 45 10.57 -34.25 18.00
CA THR A 45 9.72 -34.85 19.03
C THR A 45 10.47 -35.81 19.95
N GLY A 46 10.08 -35.85 21.23
CA GLY A 46 10.63 -36.80 22.23
C GLY A 46 12.09 -36.51 22.62
N ASP A 47 12.79 -37.54 23.09
CA ASP A 47 14.23 -37.49 23.46
C ASP A 47 15.17 -37.56 22.24
N ASN A 48 14.65 -37.29 21.04
CA ASN A 48 15.43 -37.34 19.81
C ASN A 48 16.43 -36.16 19.76
N THR A 49 17.61 -36.42 19.20
CA THR A 49 18.70 -35.45 19.15
C THR A 49 18.31 -34.22 18.33
N LEU A 50 18.36 -33.06 18.98
CA LEU A 50 18.05 -31.76 18.41
C LEU A 50 19.18 -31.23 17.52
N GLU A 51 20.43 -31.46 17.93
CA GLU A 51 21.62 -31.01 17.23
C GLU A 51 21.75 -31.75 15.88
N GLY A 52 21.65 -30.99 14.77
CA GLY A 52 21.65 -31.51 13.40
C GLY A 52 20.28 -31.62 12.73
N ASN A 53 19.18 -31.51 13.51
CA ASN A 53 17.80 -31.48 13.00
C ASN A 53 17.15 -30.09 13.15
N GLU A 54 17.97 -29.06 13.31
CA GLU A 54 17.52 -27.68 13.51
C GLU A 54 17.01 -27.06 12.21
N GLU A 55 15.92 -26.30 12.28
CA GLU A 55 15.45 -25.53 11.13
C GLU A 55 16.35 -24.30 10.93
N SER A 56 16.99 -24.19 9.76
CA SER A 56 17.76 -23.01 9.38
C SER A 56 16.85 -21.80 9.22
N LEU A 57 17.16 -20.74 9.95
CA LEU A 57 16.42 -19.48 9.88
C LEU A 57 16.65 -18.82 8.51
N ARG A 58 15.57 -18.53 7.78
CA ARG A 58 15.65 -17.91 6.44
C ARG A 58 15.65 -16.40 6.61
N ALA A 59 16.77 -15.76 6.27
CA ALA A 59 16.88 -14.31 6.18
C ALA A 59 16.71 -13.87 4.71
N TYR A 60 15.85 -12.88 4.48
CA TYR A 60 15.70 -12.23 3.19
C TYR A 60 16.15 -10.78 3.31
N ASP A 61 16.98 -10.32 2.38
CA ASP A 61 17.42 -8.92 2.35
C ASP A 61 16.67 -8.18 1.25
N ILE A 62 16.02 -7.06 1.61
CA ILE A 62 15.43 -6.12 0.67
C ILE A 62 16.35 -4.91 0.56
N VAL A 63 16.81 -4.60 -0.65
CA VAL A 63 17.61 -3.42 -0.93
C VAL A 63 16.67 -2.25 -1.23
N ILE A 64 16.79 -1.17 -0.46
CA ILE A 64 16.00 0.05 -0.68
C ILE A 64 16.71 0.92 -1.71
N GLN A 65 16.04 1.16 -2.83
CA GLN A 65 16.47 2.11 -3.85
C GLN A 65 15.98 3.54 -3.52
N LEU A 66 16.75 4.54 -3.94
CA LEU A 66 16.47 5.95 -3.67
C LEU A 66 16.53 6.74 -4.97
N ASP A 67 15.57 7.65 -5.14
CA ASP A 67 15.52 8.59 -6.25
C ASP A 67 14.91 9.91 -5.79
N GLN A 68 15.00 10.95 -6.63
CA GLN A 68 14.56 12.29 -6.30
C GLN A 68 13.45 12.78 -7.22
N LEU A 69 12.36 13.24 -6.60
CA LEU A 69 11.27 13.94 -7.27
C LEU A 69 11.27 15.43 -6.86
N ARG A 70 11.13 16.35 -7.83
CA ARG A 70 11.15 17.80 -7.59
C ARG A 70 9.96 18.48 -8.27
N PHE A 71 9.36 19.44 -7.59
CA PHE A 71 8.34 20.34 -8.16
C PHE A 71 8.78 21.79 -8.00
N ALA A 72 8.50 22.62 -9.00
CA ALA A 72 8.80 24.05 -8.97
C ALA A 72 7.69 24.84 -9.67
N ASN A 73 7.33 25.99 -9.10
CA ASN A 73 6.39 26.94 -9.70
C ASN A 73 7.15 28.19 -10.16
N ARG A 74 6.84 28.71 -11.35
CA ARG A 74 7.40 29.96 -11.87
C ARG A 74 6.36 31.07 -11.80
N LEU A 75 6.74 32.21 -11.23
CA LEU A 75 5.92 33.43 -11.22
C LEU A 75 6.11 34.20 -12.53
N ALA A 76 5.03 34.77 -13.08
CA ALA A 76 5.06 35.55 -14.33
C ALA A 76 5.80 36.90 -14.18
N GLY A 77 6.01 37.41 -12.96
CA GLY A 77 6.80 38.61 -12.67
C GLY A 77 6.33 39.37 -11.43
N ARG A 78 7.14 40.32 -10.94
CA ARG A 78 6.83 41.15 -9.75
C ARG A 78 5.62 42.08 -9.96
N LEU A 79 5.43 42.58 -11.18
CA LEU A 79 4.29 43.44 -11.54
C LEU A 79 2.98 42.64 -11.59
N ALA A 80 3.02 41.39 -12.04
CA ALA A 80 1.86 40.50 -12.07
C ALA A 80 1.41 40.08 -10.67
N ASP A 81 2.38 39.88 -9.75
CA ASP A 81 2.13 39.59 -8.33
C ASP A 81 1.46 40.79 -7.63
N GLN A 82 1.87 42.02 -7.95
CA GLN A 82 1.28 43.26 -7.39
C GLN A 82 -0.08 43.63 -7.99
N LYS A 83 -0.37 43.23 -9.24
CA LYS A 83 -1.67 43.46 -9.89
C LYS A 83 -2.75 42.49 -9.40
N SER A 84 -2.35 41.38 -8.80
CA SER A 84 -3.25 40.37 -8.23
C SER A 84 -3.57 40.68 -6.77
N VAL A 85 -4.81 40.43 -6.38
CA VAL A 85 -5.25 40.49 -4.97
C VAL A 85 -4.76 39.27 -4.18
N VAL A 86 -4.36 38.20 -4.87
CA VAL A 86 -3.99 36.91 -4.29
C VAL A 86 -2.46 36.79 -4.19
N THR A 87 -1.96 36.49 -2.99
CA THR A 87 -0.53 36.28 -2.71
C THR A 87 -0.05 34.95 -3.32
N PHE A 88 0.41 34.96 -4.57
CA PHE A 88 0.81 33.74 -5.27
C PHE A 88 1.92 32.96 -4.57
N ARG A 89 2.75 33.62 -3.76
CA ARG A 89 3.81 32.97 -2.98
C ARG A 89 3.27 32.00 -1.92
N GLU A 90 2.28 32.42 -1.13
CA GLU A 90 1.69 31.58 -0.07
C GLU A 90 0.93 30.42 -0.69
N HIS A 91 0.10 30.70 -1.69
CA HIS A 91 -0.61 29.67 -2.44
C HIS A 91 0.33 28.71 -3.16
N SER A 92 1.48 29.18 -3.66
CA SER A 92 2.44 28.30 -4.33
C SER A 92 3.08 27.30 -3.37
N ARG A 93 3.40 27.70 -2.14
CA ARG A 93 3.94 26.78 -1.13
C ARG A 93 2.93 25.69 -0.80
N ASP A 94 1.69 26.08 -0.54
CA ASP A 94 0.65 25.14 -0.12
C ASP A 94 0.24 24.21 -1.27
N ALA A 95 0.19 24.72 -2.51
CA ALA A 95 -0.03 23.92 -3.70
C ALA A 95 1.11 22.93 -3.97
N LEU A 96 2.37 23.33 -3.80
CA LEU A 96 3.53 22.44 -3.95
C LEU A 96 3.55 21.37 -2.86
N ALA A 97 3.24 21.75 -1.62
CA ALA A 97 3.15 20.80 -0.50
C ALA A 97 2.04 19.76 -0.75
N TYR A 98 0.88 20.19 -1.26
CA TYR A 98 -0.20 19.28 -1.65
C TYR A 98 0.21 18.37 -2.81
N ALA A 99 0.84 18.92 -3.85
CA ALA A 99 1.28 18.14 -5.01
C ALA A 99 2.28 17.04 -4.64
N ILE A 100 3.26 17.35 -3.75
CA ILE A 100 4.21 16.36 -3.27
C ILE A 100 3.50 15.27 -2.45
N ALA A 101 2.60 15.66 -1.54
CA ALA A 101 1.85 14.71 -0.73
C ALA A 101 1.01 13.74 -1.60
N ASP A 102 0.24 14.28 -2.56
CA ASP A 102 -0.58 13.50 -3.48
C ASP A 102 0.27 12.54 -4.34
N ARG A 103 1.47 12.98 -4.78
CA ARG A 103 2.35 12.12 -5.59
C ARG A 103 2.97 11.00 -4.77
N ILE A 104 3.36 11.26 -3.53
CA ILE A 104 3.86 10.22 -2.62
C ILE A 104 2.78 9.18 -2.36
N ASP A 105 1.55 9.60 -2.05
CA ASP A 105 0.44 8.68 -1.80
C ASP A 105 0.12 7.83 -3.04
N GLN A 106 0.08 8.44 -4.23
CA GLN A 106 -0.14 7.71 -5.47
C GLN A 106 0.92 6.65 -5.73
N LEU A 107 2.22 7.01 -5.62
CA LEU A 107 3.31 6.08 -5.80
C LEU A 107 3.27 4.95 -4.76
N ALA A 108 2.98 5.26 -3.50
CA ALA A 108 2.90 4.28 -2.43
C ALA A 108 1.76 3.25 -2.66
N PHE A 109 0.60 3.68 -3.15
CA PHE A 109 -0.46 2.72 -3.47
C PHE A 109 -0.15 1.89 -4.73
N LEU A 110 0.56 2.46 -5.71
CA LEU A 110 1.00 1.73 -6.90
C LEU A 110 2.07 0.68 -6.55
N THR A 111 3.01 0.98 -5.64
CA THR A 111 3.96 -0.03 -5.12
C THR A 111 3.25 -1.14 -4.35
N LEU A 112 2.33 -0.79 -3.45
CA LEU A 112 1.58 -1.76 -2.66
C LEU A 112 0.72 -2.69 -3.54
N SER A 113 0.21 -2.20 -4.65
CA SER A 113 -0.61 -2.97 -5.59
C SER A 113 0.19 -3.70 -6.67
N GLY A 114 1.51 -3.48 -6.77
CA GLY A 114 2.33 -4.06 -7.82
C GLY A 114 2.01 -3.52 -9.22
N VAL A 115 1.47 -2.30 -9.32
CA VAL A 115 1.09 -1.65 -10.58
C VAL A 115 2.15 -0.61 -10.97
N ALA A 116 2.50 -0.58 -12.25
CA ALA A 116 3.52 0.32 -12.77
C ALA A 116 3.15 1.80 -12.61
N TYR A 117 4.15 2.66 -12.39
CA TYR A 117 3.95 4.12 -12.23
C TYR A 117 3.50 4.86 -13.48
N THR A 118 3.44 4.17 -14.62
CA THR A 118 2.82 4.68 -15.85
C THR A 118 1.31 4.83 -15.72
N GLN A 119 0.70 4.18 -14.73
CA GLN A 119 -0.72 4.29 -14.43
C GLN A 119 -0.98 5.26 -13.28
N LYS A 120 -2.19 5.81 -13.26
CA LYS A 120 -2.77 6.50 -12.11
C LYS A 120 -3.56 5.50 -11.28
N ASN A 121 -3.82 5.82 -10.01
CA ASN A 121 -4.60 4.98 -9.09
C ASN A 121 -6.06 4.75 -9.54
N ASN A 122 -6.55 5.51 -10.52
CA ASN A 122 -7.85 5.31 -11.15
C ASN A 122 -7.79 4.46 -12.43
N GLY A 123 -6.63 3.85 -12.74
CA GLY A 123 -6.38 3.06 -13.94
C GLY A 123 -6.08 3.85 -15.21
N ALA A 124 -6.19 5.19 -15.19
CA ALA A 124 -5.88 6.00 -16.37
C ALA A 124 -4.37 6.08 -16.61
N LEU A 125 -3.96 6.15 -17.87
CA LEU A 125 -2.56 6.38 -18.24
C LEU A 125 -2.09 7.75 -17.75
N ARG A 126 -0.86 7.81 -17.26
CA ARG A 126 -0.19 9.09 -16.97
C ARG A 126 0.31 9.73 -18.26
N PRO A 127 0.21 11.07 -18.37
CA PRO A 127 0.85 11.79 -19.46
C PRO A 127 2.36 11.54 -19.44
N VAL A 128 2.92 11.25 -20.60
CA VAL A 128 4.35 11.02 -20.79
C VAL A 128 4.98 12.32 -21.28
N TYR A 129 6.03 12.77 -20.61
CA TYR A 129 6.85 13.89 -21.09
C TYR A 129 7.75 13.41 -22.22
N THR A 130 7.83 14.19 -23.30
CA THR A 130 8.59 13.87 -24.53
C THR A 130 10.10 13.72 -24.29
N SER A 131 10.63 14.28 -23.21
CA SER A 131 12.06 14.32 -22.89
C SER A 131 12.50 13.24 -21.88
N GLY A 132 11.68 12.23 -21.60
CA GLY A 132 11.82 11.43 -20.38
C GLY A 132 11.44 12.27 -19.15
N GLN A 133 11.76 11.80 -17.94
CA GLN A 133 11.35 12.41 -16.65
C GLN A 133 9.94 12.01 -16.20
N ASN A 134 9.52 10.81 -16.57
CA ASN A 134 8.29 10.22 -16.12
C ASN A 134 8.49 9.53 -14.78
N LEU A 135 7.39 9.33 -14.04
CA LEU A 135 7.46 8.51 -12.82
C LEU A 135 7.89 7.07 -13.11
N GLY A 136 7.68 6.57 -14.34
CA GLY A 136 8.17 5.26 -14.76
C GLY A 136 9.70 5.18 -14.92
N ASP A 137 10.39 6.31 -14.98
CA ASP A 137 11.85 6.38 -15.11
C ASP A 137 12.56 6.33 -13.74
N LEU A 138 11.80 6.32 -12.64
CA LEU A 138 12.34 6.26 -11.28
C LEU A 138 13.08 4.93 -11.07
N ALA A 139 14.23 4.96 -10.39
CA ALA A 139 15.08 3.78 -10.20
C ALA A 139 14.30 2.58 -9.63
N PHE A 140 13.50 2.83 -8.60
CA PHE A 140 12.69 1.85 -7.89
C PHE A 140 11.46 1.36 -8.66
N ASN A 141 11.16 1.88 -9.86
CA ASN A 141 10.10 1.34 -10.71
C ASN A 141 10.43 -0.09 -11.19
N SER A 142 11.72 -0.42 -11.32
CA SER A 142 12.19 -1.76 -11.71
C SER A 142 11.90 -2.83 -10.65
N ASP A 143 11.76 -2.43 -9.38
CA ASP A 143 11.46 -3.35 -8.28
C ASP A 143 9.96 -3.69 -8.19
N ILE A 144 9.10 -3.04 -8.99
CA ILE A 144 7.67 -3.33 -9.04
C ILE A 144 7.43 -4.59 -9.87
N THR A 145 7.13 -5.68 -9.18
CA THR A 145 6.68 -6.92 -9.80
C THR A 145 5.15 -7.00 -9.80
N ALA A 146 4.58 -7.47 -10.91
CA ALA A 146 3.15 -7.74 -10.98
C ALA A 146 2.73 -8.74 -9.88
N PRO A 147 1.52 -8.58 -9.29
CA PRO A 147 1.04 -9.51 -8.27
C PRO A 147 1.01 -10.95 -8.79
N THR A 148 1.51 -11.88 -7.97
CA THR A 148 1.32 -13.32 -8.21
C THR A 148 -0.15 -13.70 -8.03
N SER A 149 -0.59 -14.82 -8.63
CA SER A 149 -1.98 -15.32 -8.55
C SER A 149 -2.55 -15.51 -7.13
N ASN A 150 -1.71 -15.69 -6.12
CA ASN A 150 -2.12 -15.80 -4.72
C ASN A 150 -2.17 -14.45 -3.96
N ARG A 151 -1.68 -13.38 -4.58
CA ARG A 151 -1.64 -12.01 -4.04
C ARG A 151 -2.65 -11.07 -4.71
N HIS A 152 -3.34 -11.53 -5.76
CA HIS A 152 -4.52 -10.86 -6.30
C HIS A 152 -5.69 -11.84 -6.37
N ARG A 153 -6.85 -11.39 -5.90
CA ARG A 153 -8.12 -12.12 -5.95
C ARG A 153 -9.16 -11.24 -6.59
N ARG A 154 -10.16 -11.86 -7.22
CA ARG A 154 -11.35 -11.15 -7.69
C ARG A 154 -12.54 -11.58 -6.86
N TRP A 155 -13.48 -10.67 -6.71
CA TRP A 155 -14.79 -11.00 -6.20
C TRP A 155 -15.68 -11.39 -7.38
N ASP A 156 -16.46 -12.46 -7.20
CA ASP A 156 -17.45 -12.95 -8.15
C ASP A 156 -18.80 -12.96 -7.46
N ALA A 157 -19.79 -12.27 -8.02
CA ALA A 157 -21.10 -12.14 -7.37
C ALA A 157 -21.80 -13.49 -7.12
N THR A 158 -21.43 -14.54 -7.84
CA THR A 158 -22.02 -15.88 -7.71
C THR A 158 -21.17 -16.79 -6.82
N ASN A 159 -19.85 -16.78 -7.03
CA ASN A 159 -18.92 -17.74 -6.43
C ASN A 159 -18.09 -17.18 -5.26
N GLY A 160 -18.23 -15.90 -4.94
CA GLY A 160 -17.50 -15.23 -3.86
C GLY A 160 -16.05 -14.93 -4.20
N LEU A 161 -15.13 -15.19 -3.27
CA LEU A 161 -13.71 -14.90 -3.45
C LEU A 161 -13.04 -15.97 -4.35
N VAL A 162 -12.62 -15.58 -5.55
CA VAL A 162 -12.02 -16.49 -6.52
C VAL A 162 -10.63 -16.04 -7.00
N ALA A 163 -9.94 -16.93 -7.70
CA ALA A 163 -8.64 -16.62 -8.31
C ALA A 163 -8.75 -15.40 -9.22
N GLY A 164 -7.80 -14.48 -9.10
CA GLY A 164 -7.92 -13.22 -9.77
C GLY A 164 -7.76 -13.34 -11.28
N ASP A 165 -8.66 -12.69 -12.00
CA ASP A 165 -8.70 -12.59 -13.45
C ASP A 165 -9.34 -11.25 -13.82
N VAL A 166 -8.55 -10.34 -14.40
CA VAL A 166 -9.00 -9.00 -14.77
C VAL A 166 -9.88 -8.98 -16.01
N THR A 167 -9.92 -10.09 -16.77
CA THR A 167 -10.76 -10.23 -17.97
C THR A 167 -12.15 -10.76 -17.64
N ALA A 168 -12.33 -11.38 -16.47
CA ALA A 168 -13.58 -11.98 -16.02
C ALA A 168 -14.43 -11.06 -15.13
N THR A 169 -13.98 -9.82 -14.87
CA THR A 169 -14.72 -8.87 -14.02
C THR A 169 -15.95 -8.33 -14.73
N VAL A 170 -17.12 -8.45 -14.11
CA VAL A 170 -18.39 -7.91 -14.61
C VAL A 170 -18.99 -6.88 -13.66
N ALA A 171 -19.93 -6.06 -14.15
CA ALA A 171 -20.55 -4.99 -13.35
C ALA A 171 -21.32 -5.49 -12.11
N ALA A 172 -21.67 -6.77 -12.05
CA ALA A 172 -22.30 -7.40 -10.90
C ALA A 172 -21.33 -7.69 -9.75
N ASP A 173 -20.02 -7.74 -10.02
CA ASP A 173 -18.96 -8.10 -9.07
C ASP A 173 -18.64 -6.94 -8.10
N LYS A 174 -19.65 -6.51 -7.36
CA LYS A 174 -19.53 -5.47 -6.35
C LYS A 174 -19.00 -6.05 -5.04
N LEU A 175 -18.12 -5.31 -4.39
CA LEU A 175 -17.66 -5.64 -3.04
C LEU A 175 -18.81 -5.43 -2.04
N ALA A 176 -19.07 -6.45 -1.23
CA ALA A 176 -20.09 -6.44 -0.18
C ALA A 176 -19.48 -6.88 1.16
N TYR A 177 -20.28 -6.91 2.22
CA TYR A 177 -19.79 -7.23 3.57
C TYR A 177 -19.19 -8.65 3.63
N ASN A 178 -19.79 -9.62 2.95
CA ASN A 178 -19.28 -10.98 2.82
C ASN A 178 -17.85 -11.01 2.23
N THR A 179 -17.55 -10.16 1.25
CA THR A 179 -16.21 -10.07 0.66
C THR A 179 -15.16 -9.70 1.70
N ILE A 180 -15.48 -8.80 2.63
CA ILE A 180 -14.54 -8.38 3.68
C ILE A 180 -14.25 -9.55 4.63
N VAL A 181 -15.28 -10.34 4.96
CA VAL A 181 -15.14 -11.52 5.82
C VAL A 181 -14.28 -12.59 5.14
N ASP A 182 -14.56 -12.90 3.87
CA ASP A 182 -13.82 -13.90 3.11
C ASP A 182 -12.37 -13.47 2.88
N LEU A 183 -12.12 -12.19 2.60
CA LEU A 183 -10.76 -11.65 2.49
C LEU A 183 -9.99 -11.77 3.81
N LYS A 184 -10.65 -11.54 4.94
CA LYS A 184 -10.04 -11.71 6.26
C LYS A 184 -9.71 -13.18 6.55
N ALA A 185 -10.61 -14.10 6.22
CA ALA A 185 -10.35 -15.53 6.34
C ALA A 185 -9.17 -15.95 5.45
N TYR A 186 -9.20 -15.57 4.17
CA TYR A 186 -8.14 -15.85 3.21
C TYR A 186 -6.78 -15.29 3.66
N ALA A 187 -6.74 -14.08 4.23
CA ALA A 187 -5.51 -13.51 4.77
C ALA A 187 -4.93 -14.36 5.91
N LYS A 188 -5.77 -14.85 6.82
CA LYS A 188 -5.35 -15.71 7.92
C LYS A 188 -4.88 -17.09 7.46
N ASP A 189 -5.59 -17.70 6.51
CA ASP A 189 -5.23 -19.00 5.95
C ASP A 189 -3.87 -18.98 5.23
N ASN A 190 -3.48 -17.81 4.69
CA ASN A 190 -2.20 -17.60 4.04
C ASN A 190 -1.15 -16.96 4.97
N TYR A 191 -1.35 -17.03 6.29
CA TYR A 191 -0.44 -16.53 7.32
C TYR A 191 -0.06 -15.05 7.16
N ILE A 192 -0.95 -14.24 6.57
CA ILE A 192 -0.78 -12.79 6.50
C ILE A 192 -1.09 -12.22 7.88
N ARG A 193 -0.07 -11.67 8.54
CA ARG A 193 -0.19 -11.06 9.86
C ARG A 193 -0.84 -9.69 9.73
N GLY A 194 -1.92 -9.47 10.46
CA GLY A 194 -2.50 -8.14 10.64
C GLY A 194 -1.68 -7.29 11.60
N ILE A 195 -2.01 -6.01 11.65
CA ILE A 195 -1.39 -5.05 12.57
C ILE A 195 -2.03 -5.25 13.95
N ARG A 196 -1.19 -5.47 14.96
CA ARG A 196 -1.63 -5.63 16.34
C ARG A 196 -1.97 -4.26 16.92
N SER A 197 -3.22 -4.06 17.31
CA SER A 197 -3.67 -2.88 18.04
C SER A 197 -3.56 -3.10 19.55
N ALA A 198 -3.79 -2.04 20.34
CA ALA A 198 -3.93 -2.13 21.78
C ALA A 198 -5.02 -3.17 22.13
N GLY A 199 -4.73 -4.11 23.03
CA GLY A 199 -5.63 -5.21 23.38
C GLY A 199 -5.37 -6.53 22.65
N ASN A 200 -4.26 -6.67 21.91
CA ASN A 200 -3.89 -7.86 21.13
C ASN A 200 -4.90 -8.20 20.01
N GLU A 201 -5.69 -7.23 19.59
CA GLU A 201 -6.58 -7.37 18.44
C GLU A 201 -5.78 -7.22 17.14
N GLU A 202 -5.98 -8.18 16.25
CA GLU A 202 -5.37 -8.18 14.91
C GLU A 202 -6.28 -7.46 13.92
N THR A 203 -5.78 -6.37 13.37
CA THR A 203 -6.50 -5.50 12.43
C THR A 203 -5.90 -5.57 11.03
N PHE A 204 -6.76 -5.64 10.03
CA PHE A 204 -6.39 -5.59 8.62
C PHE A 204 -6.87 -4.27 8.02
N HIS A 205 -6.00 -3.60 7.26
CA HIS A 205 -6.32 -2.33 6.61
C HIS A 205 -6.71 -2.59 5.17
N LEU A 206 -7.97 -2.29 4.83
CA LEU A 206 -8.49 -2.38 3.47
C LEU A 206 -8.62 -0.97 2.89
N PHE A 207 -7.86 -0.67 1.83
CA PHE A 207 -7.94 0.60 1.12
C PHE A 207 -8.87 0.46 -0.09
N VAL A 208 -9.92 1.28 -0.12
CA VAL A 208 -10.94 1.26 -1.18
C VAL A 208 -11.22 2.65 -1.70
N THR A 209 -11.73 2.74 -2.93
CA THR A 209 -12.22 4.00 -3.49
C THR A 209 -13.54 4.42 -2.83
N PRO A 210 -13.89 5.72 -2.86
CA PRO A 210 -15.14 6.19 -2.27
C PRO A 210 -16.40 5.52 -2.85
N GLN A 211 -16.37 5.13 -4.13
CA GLN A 211 -17.50 4.44 -4.78
C GLN A 211 -17.71 3.04 -4.22
N VAL A 212 -16.61 2.28 -4.04
CA VAL A 212 -16.64 0.97 -3.39
C VAL A 212 -17.15 1.09 -1.95
N MET A 213 -16.71 2.12 -1.22
CA MET A 213 -17.20 2.34 0.14
C MET A 213 -18.69 2.68 0.18
N ALA A 214 -19.22 3.37 -0.83
CA ALA A 214 -20.65 3.64 -0.95
C ALA A 214 -21.44 2.34 -1.18
N ASP A 215 -20.98 1.48 -2.11
CA ASP A 215 -21.61 0.17 -2.34
C ASP A 215 -21.61 -0.70 -1.06
N ILE A 216 -20.49 -0.77 -0.32
CA ILE A 216 -20.39 -1.52 0.94
C ILE A 216 -21.32 -0.95 2.01
N LYS A 217 -21.46 0.37 2.12
CA LYS A 217 -22.34 0.99 3.13
C LYS A 217 -23.83 0.80 2.82
N LEU A 218 -24.18 0.63 1.56
CA LEU A 218 -25.54 0.38 1.11
C LEU A 218 -25.90 -1.11 1.12
N ASP A 219 -24.93 -1.99 1.40
CA ASP A 219 -25.14 -3.43 1.48
C ASP A 219 -26.11 -3.79 2.61
N SER A 220 -27.00 -4.75 2.31
CA SER A 220 -28.08 -5.14 3.21
C SER A 220 -27.57 -5.78 4.51
N ASP A 221 -26.51 -6.59 4.43
CA ASP A 221 -25.89 -7.23 5.60
C ASP A 221 -25.17 -6.20 6.46
N PHE A 222 -24.47 -5.25 5.84
CA PHE A 222 -23.85 -4.14 6.56
C PHE A 222 -24.90 -3.29 7.30
N LEU A 223 -26.00 -2.92 6.63
CA LEU A 223 -27.08 -2.15 7.23
C LEU A 223 -27.78 -2.92 8.35
N ALA A 224 -27.99 -4.23 8.20
CA ALA A 224 -28.55 -5.08 9.25
C ALA A 224 -27.64 -5.12 10.49
N ASN A 225 -26.33 -5.29 10.29
CA ASN A 225 -25.35 -5.28 11.38
C ASN A 225 -25.33 -3.95 12.13
N VAL A 226 -25.33 -2.83 11.42
CA VAL A 226 -25.35 -1.49 12.04
C VAL A 226 -26.65 -1.24 12.80
N ARG A 227 -27.80 -1.64 12.23
CA ARG A 227 -29.11 -1.47 12.87
C ARG A 227 -29.20 -2.26 14.18
N ASN A 228 -28.71 -3.50 14.19
CA ASN A 228 -28.73 -4.35 15.39
C ASN A 228 -27.70 -3.90 16.43
N ALA A 229 -26.57 -3.31 16.00
CA ALA A 229 -25.59 -2.73 16.91
C ALA A 229 -26.12 -1.47 17.61
N GLY A 230 -26.92 -0.64 16.93
CA GLY A 230 -27.52 0.56 17.50
C GLY A 230 -28.58 0.30 18.58
N VAL A 231 -29.22 -0.89 18.59
CA VAL A 231 -30.18 -1.30 19.64
C VAL A 231 -29.46 -1.76 20.92
N ARG A 232 -28.14 -2.00 20.86
CA ARG A 232 -27.31 -2.39 22.02
C ARG A 232 -26.48 -1.22 22.57
N GLY A 233 -26.94 0.01 22.34
CA GLY A 233 -26.54 1.18 23.12
C GLY A 233 -27.27 1.21 24.46
#